data_AF-C6RBJ4-F1
#
_entry.id   AF-C6RBJ4-F1
#
_cell.length_a   1.000
_cell.length_b   1.000
_cell.length_c   1.000
_cell.angle_alpha   90.00
_cell.angle_beta   90.00
_cell.angle_gamma   90.00
#
_symmetry.space_group_name_H-M   'P 1'
#
loop_
_entity.id
_entity.type
_entity.pdbx_description
1 polymer ?
#
loop_
_entity_poly.entity_id
_entity_poly.type
_entity_poly.pdbx_seq_one_letter_code
_entity_poly.pdbx_strand_id
1 'polypeptide(L)'
;MGLDRNLNAAELHATRNRVSVSPDLIRRLGSALGYDAIEAFGSEAHTELSKVFDLGDIIDLMLLSQLPEMEVAPGMEQQVEGDIAKQLLRRISAGDYLTREQVHDRLPRATVMLYRMGHPRLWAFAARQRLPQDAERAVPDSFHRDITGPYTTPEEAWLGMYVADATRLGELKTQVDGAGLDEDRQQRLRLGMSLADTYRQVWSSARGHWRVSPQTRYIVPSRFGYCPFVFRVAEGGWRRDSFEGSHDRFMATEGYWIDVERERLIHLGAPDPHDAWLPTARVAAEAPTEEDLAVARVLSGKIIALGAGQKNITIRLRQKNRTLNFD
;
A
#
# COMPACT_ATOMS: atom_id res chain seq x y z
N MET A 1 21.21 -11.54 -9.24
CA MET A 1 21.21 -12.60 -10.27
C MET A 1 19.96 -12.34 -11.08
N GLY A 2 20.08 -11.77 -12.28
CA GLY A 2 18.91 -11.44 -13.11
C GLY A 2 18.25 -12.68 -13.69
N LEU A 3 17.10 -12.51 -14.35
CA LEU A 3 16.45 -13.60 -15.06
C LEU A 3 17.27 -13.99 -16.30
N ASP A 4 17.33 -15.29 -16.59
CA ASP A 4 17.96 -15.80 -17.82
C ASP A 4 16.99 -15.72 -19.01
N ARG A 5 16.48 -14.50 -19.27
CA ARG A 5 15.67 -14.16 -20.43
C ARG A 5 15.74 -12.68 -20.73
N ASN A 6 15.37 -12.33 -21.96
CA ASN A 6 15.17 -10.94 -22.38
C ASN A 6 13.80 -10.41 -21.89
N LEU A 7 13.71 -9.09 -21.88
CA LEU A 7 12.49 -8.31 -21.70
C LEU A 7 11.52 -8.66 -22.82
N ASN A 8 10.30 -9.04 -22.43
CA ASN A 8 9.26 -9.36 -23.39
C ASN A 8 8.45 -8.10 -23.77
N ALA A 9 7.62 -8.24 -24.82
CA ALA A 9 6.83 -7.12 -25.33
C ALA A 9 5.81 -6.58 -24.31
N ALA A 10 5.23 -7.44 -23.47
CA ALA A 10 4.27 -7.02 -22.45
C ALA A 10 4.93 -6.16 -21.37
N GLU A 11 6.12 -6.56 -20.89
CA GLU A 11 6.91 -5.79 -19.93
C GLU A 11 7.35 -4.45 -20.52
N LEU A 12 7.87 -4.45 -21.76
CA LEU A 12 8.25 -3.21 -22.44
C LEU A 12 7.04 -2.29 -22.69
N HIS A 13 5.87 -2.85 -22.97
CA HIS A 13 4.66 -2.06 -23.14
C HIS A 13 4.17 -1.48 -21.80
N ALA A 14 4.31 -2.22 -20.71
CA ALA A 14 4.01 -1.73 -19.36
C ALA A 14 4.87 -0.52 -18.98
N THR A 15 6.13 -0.45 -19.39
CA THR A 15 6.98 0.73 -19.15
C THR A 15 6.56 1.96 -19.95
N ARG A 16 5.84 1.75 -21.06
CA ARG A 16 5.34 2.79 -21.97
C ARG A 16 3.88 3.12 -21.74
N ASN A 17 3.30 2.65 -20.63
CA ASN A 17 1.86 2.63 -20.38
C ASN A 17 1.14 3.90 -20.85
N ARG A 18 0.34 3.76 -21.91
CA ARG A 18 -0.56 4.78 -22.46
C ARG A 18 -1.97 4.20 -22.58
N VAL A 19 -2.46 3.54 -21.54
CA VAL A 19 -3.86 3.13 -21.49
C VAL A 19 -4.74 4.38 -21.48
N SER A 20 -5.43 4.61 -22.58
CA SER A 20 -6.43 5.66 -22.70
C SER A 20 -7.81 5.06 -22.44
N VAL A 21 -8.53 5.65 -21.48
CA VAL A 21 -9.91 5.29 -21.19
C VAL A 21 -10.82 6.33 -21.85
N SER A 22 -11.85 5.89 -22.57
CA SER A 22 -12.70 6.82 -23.32
C SER A 22 -13.41 7.80 -22.37
N PRO A 23 -13.55 9.10 -22.74
CA PRO A 23 -14.24 10.07 -21.90
C PRO A 23 -15.69 9.69 -21.58
N ASP A 24 -16.34 8.93 -22.47
CA ASP A 24 -17.69 8.40 -22.21
C ASP A 24 -17.69 7.37 -21.08
N LEU A 25 -16.74 6.43 -21.08
CA LEU A 25 -16.64 5.44 -20.01
C LEU A 25 -16.29 6.11 -18.67
N ILE A 26 -15.38 7.09 -18.67
CA ILE A 26 -15.04 7.86 -17.47
C ILE A 26 -16.29 8.59 -16.92
N ARG A 27 -17.10 9.23 -17.79
CA ARG A 27 -18.34 9.89 -17.36
C ARG A 27 -19.35 8.90 -16.79
N ARG A 28 -19.56 7.76 -17.45
CA ARG A 28 -20.46 6.70 -16.96
C ARG A 28 -20.02 6.16 -15.60
N LEU A 29 -18.72 5.97 -15.41
CA LEU A 29 -18.15 5.55 -14.14
C LEU A 29 -18.35 6.63 -13.07
N GLY A 30 -18.08 7.90 -13.41
CA GLY A 30 -18.33 9.05 -12.53
C GLY A 30 -19.78 9.11 -12.07
N SER A 31 -20.74 8.97 -12.98
CA SER A 31 -22.16 8.91 -12.63
C SER A 31 -22.49 7.74 -11.69
N ALA A 32 -21.95 6.54 -11.96
CA ALA A 32 -22.15 5.41 -11.07
C ALA A 32 -21.58 5.62 -9.65
N LEU A 33 -20.62 6.53 -9.50
CA LEU A 33 -19.97 6.88 -8.23
C LEU A 33 -20.48 8.21 -7.65
N GLY A 34 -21.54 8.78 -8.22
CA GLY A 34 -22.22 9.96 -7.69
C GLY A 34 -21.56 11.31 -8.00
N TYR A 35 -20.63 11.36 -8.97
CA TYR A 35 -20.00 12.63 -9.38
C TYR A 35 -20.98 13.61 -10.02
N ASP A 36 -22.08 13.12 -10.60
CA ASP A 36 -23.16 13.90 -11.20
C ASP A 36 -24.00 14.68 -10.18
N ALA A 37 -23.94 14.29 -8.90
CA ALA A 37 -24.56 15.06 -7.81
C ALA A 37 -23.69 16.24 -7.34
N ILE A 38 -22.45 16.38 -7.84
CA ILE A 38 -21.49 17.40 -7.39
C ILE A 38 -21.41 18.53 -8.43
N GLU A 39 -21.72 19.75 -8.01
CA GLU A 39 -21.55 20.93 -8.86
C GLU A 39 -20.06 21.24 -9.06
N ALA A 40 -19.57 21.12 -10.29
CA ALA A 40 -18.13 21.21 -10.61
C ALA A 40 -17.47 22.54 -10.21
N PHE A 41 -18.23 23.64 -10.20
CA PHE A 41 -17.75 24.99 -9.86
C PHE A 41 -18.44 25.57 -8.63
N GLY A 42 -19.15 24.75 -7.86
CA GLY A 42 -19.78 25.16 -6.61
C GLY A 42 -18.74 25.45 -5.52
N SER A 43 -19.11 26.27 -4.55
CA SER A 43 -18.22 26.61 -3.42
C SER A 43 -17.83 25.42 -2.55
N GLU A 44 -18.60 24.34 -2.59
CA GLU A 44 -18.39 23.11 -1.81
C GLU A 44 -17.81 21.93 -2.62
N ALA A 45 -17.48 22.16 -3.90
CA ALA A 45 -17.07 21.09 -4.83
C ALA A 45 -15.87 20.28 -4.29
N HIS A 46 -14.91 20.95 -3.67
CA HIS A 46 -13.74 20.27 -3.11
C HIS A 46 -14.11 19.33 -1.95
N THR A 47 -14.95 19.80 -1.02
CA THR A 47 -15.42 19.04 0.13
C THR A 47 -16.21 17.81 -0.31
N GLU A 48 -17.13 17.96 -1.27
CA GLU A 48 -17.92 16.86 -1.82
C GLU A 48 -17.07 15.86 -2.61
N LEU A 49 -16.13 16.34 -3.43
CA LEU A 49 -15.17 15.47 -4.13
C LEU A 49 -14.29 14.67 -3.17
N SER A 50 -14.13 15.13 -1.93
CA SER A 50 -13.38 14.42 -0.90
C SER A 50 -14.10 13.19 -0.32
N LYS A 51 -15.39 13.02 -0.66
CA LYS A 51 -16.28 11.95 -0.19
C LYS A 51 -16.50 10.83 -1.21
N VAL A 52 -15.99 10.98 -2.44
CA VAL A 52 -16.11 9.98 -3.52
C VAL A 52 -14.81 9.20 -3.75
N PHE A 53 -14.89 8.10 -4.49
CA PHE A 53 -13.72 7.30 -4.89
C PHE A 53 -13.01 7.93 -6.08
N ASP A 54 -11.69 7.79 -6.11
CA ASP A 54 -10.90 8.13 -7.30
C ASP A 54 -11.25 7.20 -8.47
N LEU A 55 -11.58 7.77 -9.63
CA LEU A 55 -11.98 6.99 -10.80
C LEU A 55 -10.85 6.06 -11.28
N GLY A 56 -9.58 6.47 -11.16
CA GLY A 56 -8.43 5.65 -11.51
C GLY A 56 -8.31 4.42 -10.62
N ASP A 57 -8.51 4.58 -9.31
CA ASP A 57 -8.53 3.46 -8.37
C ASP A 57 -9.64 2.45 -8.71
N ILE A 58 -10.82 2.92 -9.11
CA ILE A 58 -11.93 2.04 -9.51
C ILE A 58 -11.65 1.35 -10.86
N ILE A 59 -11.05 2.04 -11.83
CA ILE A 59 -10.65 1.43 -13.10
C ILE A 59 -9.64 0.31 -12.88
N ASP A 60 -8.61 0.54 -12.06
CA ASP A 60 -7.63 -0.49 -11.70
C ASP A 60 -8.30 -1.67 -11.01
N LEU A 61 -9.22 -1.41 -10.08
CA LEU A 61 -9.97 -2.45 -9.38
C LEU A 61 -10.85 -3.28 -10.35
N MET A 62 -11.51 -2.62 -11.31
CA MET A 62 -12.28 -3.29 -12.37
C MET A 62 -11.38 -4.20 -13.21
N LEU A 63 -10.19 -3.73 -13.62
CA LEU A 63 -9.24 -4.54 -14.39
C LEU A 63 -8.75 -5.73 -13.58
N LEU A 64 -8.29 -5.52 -12.34
CA LEU A 64 -7.83 -6.60 -11.45
C LEU A 64 -8.90 -7.67 -11.24
N SER A 65 -10.17 -7.26 -11.16
CA SER A 65 -11.29 -8.19 -10.99
C SER A 65 -11.50 -9.13 -12.18
N GLN A 66 -11.08 -8.75 -13.38
CA GLN A 66 -11.33 -9.52 -14.61
C GLN A 66 -10.08 -10.27 -15.11
N LEU A 67 -8.89 -9.76 -14.82
CA LEU A 67 -7.62 -10.29 -15.37
C LEU A 67 -7.44 -11.80 -15.18
N PRO A 68 -7.70 -12.40 -13.99
CA PRO A 68 -7.50 -13.84 -13.82
C PRO A 68 -8.36 -14.71 -14.74
N GLU A 69 -9.53 -14.23 -15.17
CA GLU A 69 -10.43 -14.98 -16.08
C GLU A 69 -9.90 -15.00 -17.52
N MET A 70 -8.99 -14.08 -17.86
CA MET A 70 -8.37 -13.99 -19.19
C MET A 70 -7.03 -14.73 -19.26
N GLU A 71 -6.45 -15.12 -18.13
CA GLU A 71 -5.17 -15.79 -18.05
C GLU A 71 -5.31 -17.31 -18.28
N VAL A 72 -4.35 -17.90 -19.01
CA VAL A 72 -4.37 -19.34 -19.35
C VAL A 72 -4.17 -20.24 -18.10
N ALA A 73 -3.52 -19.71 -17.05
CA ALA A 73 -3.33 -20.37 -15.77
C ALA A 73 -2.97 -19.34 -14.70
N PRO A 74 -3.93 -18.51 -14.22
CA PRO A 74 -3.67 -17.53 -13.19
C PRO A 74 -3.14 -18.23 -11.93
N GLY A 75 -2.06 -17.70 -11.34
CA GLY A 75 -1.59 -18.20 -10.06
C GLY A 75 -2.59 -17.94 -8.94
N MET A 76 -2.47 -18.66 -7.82
CA MET A 76 -3.41 -18.57 -6.71
C MET A 76 -3.50 -17.14 -6.14
N GLU A 77 -2.37 -16.43 -6.03
CA GLU A 77 -2.34 -15.04 -5.55
C GLU A 77 -3.11 -14.10 -6.51
N GLN A 78 -2.97 -14.29 -7.83
CA GLN A 78 -3.73 -13.52 -8.83
C GLN A 78 -5.23 -13.78 -8.73
N GLN A 79 -5.64 -15.05 -8.55
CA GLN A 79 -7.04 -15.42 -8.38
C GLN A 79 -7.64 -14.75 -7.13
N VAL A 80 -6.94 -14.84 -6.00
CA VAL A 80 -7.36 -14.22 -4.73
C VAL A 80 -7.45 -12.70 -4.87
N GLU A 81 -6.48 -12.06 -5.51
CA GLU A 81 -6.51 -10.60 -5.75
C GLU A 81 -7.71 -10.20 -6.61
N GLY A 82 -8.00 -10.96 -7.67
CA GLY A 82 -9.19 -10.74 -8.51
C GLY A 82 -10.51 -10.93 -7.76
N ASP A 83 -10.62 -11.98 -6.94
CA ASP A 83 -11.83 -12.23 -6.15
C ASP A 83 -12.09 -11.16 -5.09
N ILE A 84 -11.03 -10.71 -4.41
CA ILE A 84 -11.13 -9.58 -3.49
C ILE A 84 -11.51 -8.32 -4.26
N ALA A 85 -10.91 -8.06 -5.43
CA ALA A 85 -11.28 -6.91 -6.25
C ALA A 85 -12.77 -6.93 -6.64
N LYS A 86 -13.32 -8.09 -7.06
CA LYS A 86 -14.76 -8.27 -7.32
C LYS A 86 -15.59 -7.97 -6.07
N GLN A 87 -15.19 -8.49 -4.92
CA GLN A 87 -15.88 -8.26 -3.65
C GLN A 87 -15.91 -6.77 -3.29
N LEU A 88 -14.78 -6.07 -3.44
CA LEU A 88 -14.68 -4.63 -3.16
C LEU A 88 -15.57 -3.81 -4.10
N LEU A 89 -15.59 -4.11 -5.40
CA LEU A 89 -16.49 -3.44 -6.36
C LEU A 89 -17.97 -3.62 -5.98
N ARG A 90 -18.36 -4.83 -5.57
CA ARG A 90 -19.74 -5.09 -5.12
C ARG A 90 -20.09 -4.28 -3.87
N ARG A 91 -19.17 -4.20 -2.90
CA ARG A 91 -19.37 -3.42 -1.67
C ARG A 91 -19.46 -1.92 -1.95
N ILE A 92 -18.59 -1.40 -2.81
CA ILE A 92 -18.62 0.00 -3.25
C ILE A 92 -19.95 0.31 -3.94
N SER A 93 -20.37 -0.54 -4.89
CA SER A 93 -21.66 -0.39 -5.58
C SER A 93 -22.87 -0.47 -4.64
N ALA A 94 -22.75 -1.20 -3.53
CA ALA A 94 -23.81 -1.32 -2.52
C ALA A 94 -23.79 -0.18 -1.48
N GLY A 95 -22.85 0.75 -1.55
CA GLY A 95 -22.68 1.81 -0.55
C GLY A 95 -22.03 1.34 0.76
N ASP A 96 -21.45 0.13 0.81
CA ASP A 96 -20.73 -0.39 1.99
C ASP A 96 -19.29 0.14 2.04
N TYR A 97 -19.18 1.45 2.28
CA TYR A 97 -17.94 2.16 2.51
C TYR A 97 -18.18 3.35 3.45
N LEU A 98 -17.08 3.95 3.92
CA LEU A 98 -17.11 5.12 4.78
C LEU A 98 -16.43 6.30 4.10
N THR A 99 -16.85 7.52 4.42
CA THR A 99 -16.07 8.73 4.12
C THR A 99 -14.97 8.92 5.17
N ARG A 100 -13.97 9.74 4.86
CA ARG A 100 -12.91 10.09 5.82
C ARG A 100 -13.47 10.73 7.10
N GLU A 101 -14.49 11.56 6.95
CA GLU A 101 -15.21 12.21 8.05
C GLU A 101 -15.92 11.19 8.95
N GLN A 102 -16.70 10.27 8.36
CA GLN A 102 -17.37 9.21 9.12
C GLN A 102 -16.38 8.32 9.88
N VAL A 103 -15.21 8.05 9.29
CA VAL A 103 -14.13 7.32 9.98
C VAL A 103 -13.59 8.13 11.15
N HIS A 104 -13.26 9.40 10.93
CA HIS A 104 -12.74 10.29 11.98
C HIS A 104 -13.67 10.37 13.20
N ASP A 105 -14.97 10.44 12.96
CA ASP A 105 -15.97 10.58 14.02
C ASP A 105 -16.19 9.29 14.81
N ARG A 106 -16.03 8.14 14.14
CA ARG A 106 -16.12 6.81 14.79
C ARG A 106 -14.85 6.43 15.53
N LEU A 107 -13.70 7.01 15.18
CA LEU A 107 -12.43 6.69 15.82
C LEU A 107 -12.32 7.29 17.24
N PRO A 108 -11.77 6.52 18.21
CA PRO A 108 -11.46 7.05 19.53
C PRO A 108 -10.40 8.17 19.43
N ARG A 109 -10.10 8.85 20.54
CA ARG A 109 -9.05 9.88 20.59
C ARG A 109 -7.66 9.25 20.54
N ALA A 110 -7.29 8.77 19.35
CA ALA A 110 -6.01 8.16 19.03
C ALA A 110 -5.38 8.84 17.80
N THR A 111 -4.06 8.73 17.64
CA THR A 111 -3.39 9.15 16.40
C THR A 111 -3.34 7.96 15.44
N VAL A 112 -4.13 8.04 14.37
CA VAL A 112 -4.30 6.98 13.37
C VAL A 112 -3.90 7.52 12.00
N MET A 113 -2.93 6.86 11.36
CA MET A 113 -2.44 7.22 10.04
C MET A 113 -2.76 6.12 9.03
N LEU A 114 -3.37 6.49 7.91
CA LEU A 114 -3.57 5.64 6.76
C LEU A 114 -2.42 5.83 5.76
N TYR A 115 -1.92 4.73 5.21
CA TYR A 115 -0.93 4.73 4.15
C TYR A 115 -1.59 4.25 2.85
N ARG A 116 -1.73 5.13 1.86
CA ARG A 116 -2.20 4.75 0.52
C ARG A 116 -1.07 4.01 -0.19
N MET A 117 -1.17 2.69 -0.18
CA MET A 117 -0.22 1.78 -0.80
C MET A 117 -0.50 1.70 -2.30
N GLY A 118 0.55 1.90 -3.09
CA GLY A 118 0.52 1.62 -4.52
C GLY A 118 0.54 0.13 -4.83
N HIS A 119 0.61 -0.20 -6.12
CA HIS A 119 0.84 -1.58 -6.56
C HIS A 119 2.15 -2.13 -5.96
N PRO A 120 2.24 -3.46 -5.76
CA PRO A 120 3.47 -4.09 -5.31
C PRO A 120 4.62 -3.82 -6.29
N ARG A 121 5.75 -3.33 -5.79
CA ARG A 121 6.98 -3.16 -6.58
C ARG A 121 8.20 -3.60 -5.80
N LEU A 122 9.16 -4.25 -6.47
CA LEU A 122 10.38 -4.69 -5.80
C LEU A 122 11.30 -3.51 -5.51
N TRP A 123 12.03 -3.62 -4.40
CA TRP A 123 12.90 -2.59 -3.88
C TRP A 123 14.34 -3.08 -3.85
N ALA A 124 15.25 -2.19 -4.25
CA ALA A 124 16.67 -2.41 -4.14
C ALA A 124 17.10 -3.78 -4.72
N PHE A 125 17.92 -4.54 -3.99
CA PHE A 125 18.53 -5.77 -4.48
C PHE A 125 17.50 -6.82 -4.92
N ALA A 126 16.28 -6.80 -4.37
CA ALA A 126 15.19 -7.68 -4.76
C ALA A 126 14.79 -7.46 -6.23
N ALA A 127 14.75 -6.20 -6.67
CA ALA A 127 14.47 -5.87 -8.07
C ALA A 127 15.48 -6.55 -8.99
N ARG A 128 16.78 -6.46 -8.67
CA ARG A 128 17.88 -7.06 -9.45
C ARG A 128 17.80 -8.59 -9.59
N GLN A 129 17.04 -9.26 -8.73
CA GLN A 129 16.82 -10.71 -8.84
C GLN A 129 15.79 -11.07 -9.92
N ARG A 130 14.97 -10.10 -10.32
CA ARG A 130 13.86 -10.27 -11.27
C ARG A 130 14.02 -9.47 -12.55
N LEU A 131 15.10 -8.70 -12.70
CA LEU A 131 15.35 -7.96 -13.94
C LEU A 131 15.75 -8.93 -15.07
N PRO A 132 15.09 -8.86 -16.24
CA PRO A 132 15.59 -9.46 -17.47
C PRO A 132 16.97 -8.91 -17.88
N GLN A 133 17.69 -9.63 -18.74
CA GLN A 133 19.05 -9.27 -19.14
C GLN A 133 19.17 -7.88 -19.77
N ASP A 134 18.17 -7.46 -20.52
CA ASP A 134 18.18 -6.21 -21.28
C ASP A 134 17.21 -5.15 -20.72
N ALA A 135 16.85 -5.27 -19.43
CA ALA A 135 15.92 -4.39 -18.72
C ALA A 135 16.28 -2.90 -18.82
N GLU A 136 17.58 -2.57 -18.80
CA GLU A 136 18.06 -1.18 -18.87
C GLU A 136 17.68 -0.48 -20.18
N ARG A 137 17.46 -1.23 -21.26
CA ARG A 137 16.99 -0.69 -22.55
C ARG A 137 15.57 -0.13 -22.49
N ALA A 138 14.81 -0.46 -21.45
CA ALA A 138 13.46 0.04 -21.25
C ALA A 138 13.44 1.43 -20.60
N VAL A 139 14.53 1.86 -19.96
CA VAL A 139 14.61 3.16 -19.29
C VAL A 139 14.49 4.26 -20.35
N PRO A 140 13.52 5.20 -20.22
CA PRO A 140 13.34 6.25 -21.21
C PRO A 140 14.49 7.26 -21.17
N ASP A 141 14.87 7.79 -22.33
CA ASP A 141 15.93 8.82 -22.44
C ASP A 141 15.61 10.09 -21.63
N SER A 142 14.32 10.37 -21.45
CA SER A 142 13.82 11.49 -20.63
C SER A 142 13.75 11.16 -19.13
N PHE A 143 14.34 10.04 -18.68
CA PHE A 143 14.37 9.68 -17.27
C PHE A 143 15.20 10.70 -16.48
N HIS A 144 14.50 11.57 -15.76
CA HIS A 144 15.12 12.43 -14.77
C HIS A 144 15.45 11.59 -13.54
N ARG A 145 16.71 11.65 -13.08
CA ARG A 145 17.17 11.02 -11.84
C ARG A 145 16.43 11.64 -10.65
N ASP A 146 15.26 11.10 -10.33
CA ASP A 146 14.57 11.42 -9.09
C ASP A 146 15.44 10.95 -7.93
N ILE A 147 15.62 11.79 -6.90
CA ILE A 147 16.50 11.44 -5.78
C ILE A 147 15.78 10.40 -4.93
N THR A 148 16.13 9.15 -5.14
CA THR A 148 15.79 8.07 -4.22
C THR A 148 16.77 8.09 -3.04
N GLY A 149 16.30 7.72 -1.85
CA GLY A 149 17.15 7.70 -0.64
C GLY A 149 18.38 6.79 -0.79
N PRO A 150 19.33 6.82 0.16
CA PRO A 150 20.65 6.16 0.07
C PRO A 150 20.60 4.64 -0.18
N TYR A 151 19.42 4.03 -0.04
CA TYR A 151 19.22 2.59 -0.11
C TYR A 151 18.88 2.06 -1.52
N THR A 152 18.57 2.92 -2.49
CA THR A 152 18.33 2.52 -3.90
C THR A 152 18.78 3.62 -4.85
N THR A 153 19.26 3.25 -6.04
CA THR A 153 19.49 4.25 -7.11
C THR A 153 18.18 4.61 -7.82
N PRO A 154 18.11 5.78 -8.48
CA PRO A 154 16.92 6.18 -9.23
C PRO A 154 16.55 5.16 -10.31
N GLU A 155 17.56 4.65 -11.02
CA GLU A 155 17.40 3.65 -12.08
C GLU A 155 16.87 2.32 -11.52
N GLU A 156 17.40 1.85 -10.39
CA GLU A 156 16.96 0.63 -9.72
C GLU A 156 15.51 0.75 -9.22
N ALA A 157 15.12 1.92 -8.70
CA ALA A 157 13.75 2.17 -8.29
C ALA A 157 12.78 2.20 -9.47
N TRP A 158 13.20 2.78 -10.60
CA TRP A 158 12.39 2.80 -11.82
C TRP A 158 12.22 1.39 -12.38
N LEU A 159 13.31 0.63 -12.50
CA LEU A 159 13.28 -0.76 -12.99
C LEU A 159 12.46 -1.66 -12.05
N GLY A 160 12.60 -1.49 -10.73
CA GLY A 160 11.81 -2.19 -9.73
C GLY A 160 10.31 -1.90 -9.80
N MET A 161 9.92 -0.72 -10.30
CA MET A 161 8.53 -0.29 -10.45
C MET A 161 7.90 -0.76 -11.77
N TYR A 162 8.63 -0.65 -12.88
CA TYR A 162 8.03 -0.81 -14.22
C TYR A 162 8.42 -2.11 -14.93
N VAL A 163 9.50 -2.77 -14.51
CA VAL A 163 10.04 -3.96 -15.19
C VAL A 163 10.05 -5.18 -14.29
N ALA A 164 10.48 -5.04 -13.03
CA ALA A 164 10.60 -6.17 -12.13
C ALA A 164 9.23 -6.68 -11.68
N ASP A 165 8.99 -7.97 -11.86
CA ASP A 165 7.82 -8.67 -11.34
C ASP A 165 7.89 -8.79 -9.81
N ALA A 166 6.86 -8.29 -9.12
CA ALA A 166 6.75 -8.29 -7.65
C ALA A 166 5.87 -9.42 -7.09
N THR A 167 5.45 -10.37 -7.93
CA THR A 167 4.75 -11.59 -7.51
C THR A 167 5.73 -12.65 -6.97
N ARG A 168 5.21 -13.69 -6.31
CA ARG A 168 5.97 -14.87 -5.84
C ARG A 168 7.20 -14.52 -4.99
N LEU A 169 6.98 -13.71 -3.97
CA LEU A 169 8.06 -13.22 -3.11
C LEU A 169 8.88 -14.31 -2.42
N GLY A 170 8.28 -15.47 -2.14
CA GLY A 170 8.99 -16.60 -1.53
C GLY A 170 10.10 -17.21 -2.40
N GLU A 171 10.14 -16.89 -3.70
CA GLU A 171 11.21 -17.31 -4.61
C GLU A 171 12.42 -16.35 -4.59
N LEU A 172 12.31 -15.18 -3.94
CA LEU A 172 13.42 -14.23 -3.84
C LEU A 172 14.44 -14.72 -2.82
N LYS A 173 15.73 -14.61 -3.14
CA LYS A 173 16.81 -14.78 -2.16
C LYS A 173 16.73 -13.61 -1.19
N THR A 174 16.27 -13.86 0.03
CA THR A 174 16.05 -12.81 1.05
C THR A 174 17.31 -12.52 1.88
N GLN A 175 18.35 -13.34 1.71
CA GLN A 175 19.65 -13.18 2.38
C GLN A 175 20.74 -12.87 1.35
N VAL A 176 21.48 -11.78 1.53
CA VAL A 176 22.65 -11.46 0.70
C VAL A 176 23.92 -11.73 1.48
N ASP A 177 24.81 -12.55 0.90
CA ASP A 177 26.07 -12.92 1.53
C ASP A 177 26.92 -11.65 1.79
N GLY A 178 27.31 -11.43 3.06
CA GLY A 178 28.10 -10.27 3.49
C GLY A 178 27.31 -9.02 3.88
N ALA A 179 25.97 -9.02 3.74
CA ALA A 179 25.10 -7.95 4.23
C ALA A 179 24.44 -8.34 5.56
N GLY A 180 24.44 -7.46 6.56
CA GLY A 180 23.84 -7.73 7.87
C GLY A 180 22.30 -7.68 7.85
N LEU A 181 21.64 -8.41 8.75
CA LEU A 181 20.18 -8.31 8.96
C LEU A 181 19.72 -6.91 9.42
N ASP A 182 20.65 -6.12 9.96
CA ASP A 182 20.41 -4.75 10.40
C ASP A 182 20.40 -3.73 9.24
N GLU A 183 20.79 -4.15 8.03
CA GLU A 183 20.73 -3.29 6.86
C GLU A 183 19.28 -3.14 6.37
N ASP A 184 18.77 -1.91 6.36
CA ASP A 184 17.43 -1.57 5.87
C ASP A 184 17.16 -2.12 4.46
N ARG A 185 18.22 -2.18 3.64
CA ARG A 185 18.21 -2.75 2.29
C ARG A 185 17.79 -4.22 2.28
N GLN A 186 18.08 -4.99 3.33
CA GLN A 186 17.72 -6.41 3.51
C GLN A 186 16.36 -6.58 4.20
N GLN A 187 15.97 -5.63 5.05
CA GLN A 187 14.70 -5.69 5.81
C GLN A 187 13.46 -5.43 4.94
N ARG A 188 13.64 -4.89 3.72
CA ARG A 188 12.54 -4.53 2.83
C ARG A 188 12.79 -4.94 1.37
N LEU A 189 12.09 -5.97 0.88
CA LEU A 189 12.16 -6.42 -0.52
C LEU A 189 11.15 -5.73 -1.43
N ARG A 190 10.07 -5.18 -0.85
CA ARG A 190 8.93 -4.71 -1.63
C ARG A 190 8.29 -3.46 -1.02
N LEU A 191 7.77 -2.60 -1.89
CA LEU A 191 6.88 -1.48 -1.56
C LEU A 191 5.48 -1.77 -2.10
N GLY A 192 4.45 -1.10 -1.57
CA GLY A 192 3.07 -1.29 -2.02
C GLY A 192 2.44 -2.56 -1.44
N MET A 193 1.23 -2.87 -1.92
CA MET A 193 0.39 -3.94 -1.35
C MET A 193 -0.43 -4.61 -2.45
N SER A 194 -0.48 -5.95 -2.50
CA SER A 194 -1.47 -6.71 -3.26
C SER A 194 -2.74 -6.84 -2.42
N LEU A 195 -3.91 -6.92 -3.05
CA LEU A 195 -5.13 -7.23 -2.31
C LEU A 195 -5.09 -8.64 -1.69
N ALA A 196 -4.26 -9.54 -2.22
CA ALA A 196 -4.06 -10.90 -1.72
C ALA A 196 -2.99 -11.01 -0.61
N ASP A 197 -2.31 -9.91 -0.25
CA ASP A 197 -1.24 -9.96 0.74
C ASP A 197 -1.74 -10.35 2.13
N THR A 198 -0.94 -11.16 2.82
CA THR A 198 -1.12 -11.47 4.24
C THR A 198 -0.70 -10.30 5.14
N TYR A 199 -1.15 -10.31 6.40
CA TYR A 199 -0.77 -9.28 7.38
C TYR A 199 0.76 -9.14 7.55
N ARG A 200 1.54 -10.22 7.43
CA ARG A 200 3.02 -10.19 7.52
C ARG A 200 3.62 -9.43 6.34
N GLN A 201 3.13 -9.70 5.13
CA GLN A 201 3.57 -9.03 3.91
C GLN A 201 3.18 -7.55 3.92
N VAL A 202 1.93 -7.24 4.32
CA VAL A 202 1.46 -5.87 4.45
C VAL A 202 2.26 -5.11 5.49
N TRP A 203 2.52 -5.69 6.67
CA TRP A 203 3.39 -5.07 7.68
C TRP A 203 4.78 -4.79 7.14
N SER A 204 5.41 -5.76 6.49
CA SER A 204 6.77 -5.57 5.97
C SER A 204 6.83 -4.50 4.87
N SER A 205 5.81 -4.43 4.02
CA SER A 205 5.63 -3.33 3.08
C SER A 205 5.32 -2.00 3.77
N ALA A 206 4.56 -1.99 4.87
CA ALA A 206 4.04 -0.77 5.49
C ALA A 206 4.96 -0.18 6.55
N ARG A 207 5.90 -0.94 7.10
CA ARG A 207 6.80 -0.48 8.16
C ARG A 207 7.87 0.52 7.72
N GLY A 208 7.86 0.92 6.44
CA GLY A 208 8.88 1.75 5.81
C GLY A 208 9.05 3.17 6.34
N HIS A 209 9.80 3.98 5.57
CA HIS A 209 10.22 5.34 5.94
C HIS A 209 9.15 6.40 5.65
N TRP A 210 8.27 6.67 6.63
CA TRP A 210 7.18 7.62 6.47
C TRP A 210 7.44 8.96 7.14
N ARG A 211 6.92 10.03 6.52
CA ARG A 211 6.80 11.34 7.18
C ARG A 211 5.58 11.32 8.09
N VAL A 212 5.74 10.80 9.30
CA VAL A 212 4.71 10.73 10.34
C VAL A 212 5.25 11.27 11.66
N SER A 213 4.35 11.56 12.60
CA SER A 213 4.74 11.90 13.96
C SER A 213 5.13 10.62 14.71
N PRO A 214 6.20 10.63 15.54
CA PRO A 214 6.58 9.48 16.39
C PRO A 214 5.48 9.06 17.37
N GLN A 215 4.50 9.92 17.63
CA GLN A 215 3.35 9.63 18.48
C GLN A 215 2.23 8.89 17.72
N THR A 216 2.44 8.54 16.45
CA THR A 216 1.50 7.69 15.69
C THR A 216 1.45 6.32 16.32
N ARG A 217 0.29 5.95 16.87
CA ARG A 217 0.11 4.65 17.52
C ARG A 217 -0.41 3.59 16.56
N TYR A 218 -1.23 3.99 15.60
CA TYR A 218 -1.87 3.06 14.66
C TYR A 218 -1.52 3.42 13.21
N ILE A 219 -1.14 2.40 12.45
CA ILE A 219 -0.91 2.48 11.01
C ILE A 219 -1.91 1.60 10.27
N VAL A 220 -2.44 2.11 9.17
CA VAL A 220 -3.53 1.48 8.41
C VAL A 220 -3.15 1.49 6.93
N PRO A 221 -2.47 0.46 6.43
CA PRO A 221 -2.16 0.34 5.01
C PRO A 221 -3.45 0.11 4.23
N SER A 222 -3.62 0.84 3.13
CA SER A 222 -4.79 0.72 2.26
C SER A 222 -4.42 0.68 0.79
N ARG A 223 -5.22 -0.01 -0.02
CA ARG A 223 -5.14 0.04 -1.49
C ARG A 223 -6.54 0.20 -2.03
N PHE A 224 -6.73 1.17 -2.93
CA PHE A 224 -8.06 1.59 -3.42
C PHE A 224 -9.03 2.00 -2.30
N GLY A 225 -8.50 2.45 -1.15
CA GLY A 225 -9.28 2.75 0.05
C GLY A 225 -9.65 1.53 0.93
N TYR A 226 -9.40 0.30 0.49
CA TYR A 226 -9.60 -0.90 1.28
C TYR A 226 -8.48 -1.08 2.32
N CYS A 227 -8.86 -1.24 3.58
CA CYS A 227 -7.98 -1.35 4.74
C CYS A 227 -8.04 -2.77 5.33
N PRO A 228 -7.28 -3.75 4.82
CA PRO A 228 -7.39 -5.14 5.27
C PRO A 228 -6.97 -5.30 6.74
N PHE A 229 -5.90 -4.61 7.15
CA PHE A 229 -5.28 -4.77 8.45
C PHE A 229 -5.07 -3.43 9.16
N VAL A 230 -5.14 -3.48 10.49
CA VAL A 230 -4.79 -2.36 11.37
C VAL A 230 -3.65 -2.82 12.25
N PHE A 231 -2.58 -2.02 12.30
CA PHE A 231 -1.42 -2.34 13.12
C PHE A 231 -1.23 -1.29 14.20
N ARG A 232 -0.90 -1.75 15.40
CA ARG A 232 -0.44 -0.95 16.54
C ARG A 232 1.08 -0.98 16.57
N VAL A 233 1.72 0.18 16.50
CA VAL A 233 3.18 0.28 16.66
C VAL A 233 3.51 0.18 18.15
N ALA A 234 4.52 -0.63 18.49
CA ALA A 234 4.95 -0.80 19.88
C ALA A 234 5.44 0.53 20.50
N GLU A 235 5.42 0.63 21.82
CA GLU A 235 6.00 1.81 22.48
C GLU A 235 7.51 1.83 22.23
N GLY A 236 8.05 2.98 21.82
CA GLY A 236 9.45 3.08 21.36
C GLY A 236 9.72 2.36 20.02
N GLY A 237 8.71 1.78 19.38
CA GLY A 237 8.83 1.02 18.12
C GLY A 237 9.04 1.87 16.86
N TRP A 238 9.37 3.15 17.02
CA TRP A 238 9.69 4.05 15.92
C TRP A 238 11.19 4.34 15.90
N ARG A 239 11.87 3.90 14.83
CA ARG A 239 13.22 4.34 14.50
C ARG A 239 13.14 5.65 13.70
N ARG A 240 13.94 6.64 14.08
CA ARG A 240 14.10 7.89 13.32
C ARG A 240 15.26 7.74 12.34
N ASP A 241 14.98 7.96 11.07
CA ASP A 241 15.96 7.96 9.99
C ASP A 241 16.11 9.38 9.44
N SER A 242 17.31 9.95 9.61
CA SER A 242 17.67 11.28 9.12
C SER A 242 18.41 11.18 7.79
N PHE A 243 18.00 11.99 6.83
CA PHE A 243 18.59 12.02 5.49
C PHE A 243 19.12 13.42 5.21
N GLU A 244 20.35 13.51 4.70
CA GLU A 244 20.97 14.78 4.36
C GLU A 244 20.09 15.59 3.39
N GLY A 245 19.83 16.86 3.72
CA GLY A 245 19.00 17.76 2.90
C GLY A 245 17.49 17.44 2.89
N SER A 246 16.99 16.53 3.74
CA SER A 246 15.56 16.20 3.77
C SER A 246 15.00 16.03 5.18
N HIS A 247 13.67 16.11 5.30
CA HIS A 247 12.99 15.87 6.59
C HIS A 247 13.17 14.43 7.07
N ASP A 248 13.22 14.27 8.40
CA ASP A 248 13.25 12.96 9.05
C ASP A 248 12.08 12.09 8.59
N ARG A 249 12.36 10.78 8.52
CA ARG A 249 11.34 9.76 8.30
C ARG A 249 11.40 8.76 9.43
N PHE A 250 10.30 8.07 9.64
CA PHE A 250 10.16 7.11 10.74
C PHE A 250 9.81 5.74 10.18
N MET A 251 10.53 4.74 10.67
CA MET A 251 10.32 3.32 10.37
C MET A 251 9.74 2.63 11.60
N ALA A 252 8.68 1.85 11.43
CA ALA A 252 8.13 1.03 12.51
C ALA A 252 8.96 -0.26 12.65
N THR A 253 9.75 -0.37 13.71
CA THR A 253 10.63 -1.55 13.90
C THR A 253 9.89 -2.72 14.54
N GLU A 254 8.83 -2.43 15.29
CA GLU A 254 8.07 -3.43 16.05
C GLU A 254 6.61 -3.00 16.17
N GLY A 255 5.71 -3.97 16.09
CA GLY A 255 4.29 -3.70 16.25
C GLY A 255 3.45 -4.96 16.40
N TYR A 256 2.15 -4.75 16.30
CA TYR A 256 1.15 -5.78 16.48
C TYR A 256 0.09 -5.64 15.40
N TRP A 257 -0.25 -6.73 14.74
CA TRP A 257 -1.53 -6.80 14.04
C TRP A 257 -2.64 -7.03 15.07
N ILE A 258 -3.71 -6.24 14.99
CA ILE A 258 -4.90 -6.40 15.81
C ILE A 258 -5.86 -7.34 15.07
N ASP A 259 -5.89 -8.61 15.48
CA ASP A 259 -6.82 -9.63 14.96
C ASP A 259 -8.17 -9.44 15.67
N VAL A 260 -9.00 -8.56 15.11
CA VAL A 260 -10.29 -8.16 15.69
C VAL A 260 -11.28 -9.31 15.81
N GLU A 261 -11.22 -10.28 14.89
CA GLU A 261 -12.14 -11.43 14.90
C GLU A 261 -11.89 -12.37 16.07
N ARG A 262 -10.62 -12.50 16.47
CA ARG A 262 -10.20 -13.34 17.60
C ARG A 262 -9.82 -12.55 18.85
N GLU A 263 -10.07 -11.24 18.82
CA GLU A 263 -9.77 -10.28 19.90
C GLU A 263 -8.37 -10.47 20.50
N ARG A 264 -7.35 -10.61 19.64
CA ARG A 264 -5.97 -10.87 20.06
C ARG A 264 -4.97 -9.99 19.31
N LEU A 265 -3.79 -9.84 19.88
CA LEU A 265 -2.66 -9.23 19.22
C LEU A 265 -1.74 -10.30 18.64
N ILE A 266 -1.34 -10.12 17.38
CA ILE A 266 -0.24 -10.87 16.78
C ILE A 266 0.97 -9.96 16.78
N HIS A 267 1.96 -10.28 17.60
CA HIS A 267 3.24 -9.59 17.67
C HIS A 267 4.01 -9.79 16.36
N LEU A 268 4.48 -8.68 15.80
CA LEU A 268 5.28 -8.58 14.57
C LEU A 268 6.64 -8.03 14.96
N GLY A 269 7.57 -8.95 15.20
CA GLY A 269 8.89 -8.65 15.75
C GLY A 269 9.94 -8.39 14.69
N ALA A 270 11.19 -8.68 15.06
CA ALA A 270 12.36 -8.62 14.19
C ALA A 270 12.16 -9.48 12.91
N PRO A 271 12.91 -9.16 11.83
CA PRO A 271 12.97 -10.01 10.65
C PRO A 271 13.14 -11.49 10.98
N ASP A 272 12.38 -12.35 10.29
CA ASP A 272 12.46 -13.79 10.44
C ASP A 272 13.84 -14.28 9.93
N PRO A 273 14.63 -15.00 10.73
CA PRO A 273 15.94 -15.47 10.30
C PRO A 273 15.90 -16.35 9.05
N HIS A 274 14.79 -17.03 8.79
CA HIS A 274 14.60 -17.88 7.62
C HIS A 274 13.98 -17.14 6.44
N ASP A 275 13.38 -15.97 6.69
CA ASP A 275 12.79 -15.09 5.69
C ASP A 275 12.96 -13.64 6.16
N ALA A 276 14.17 -13.11 5.99
CA ALA A 276 14.62 -11.81 6.54
C ALA A 276 13.79 -10.60 6.09
N TRP A 277 12.84 -10.82 5.19
CA TRP A 277 11.86 -9.85 4.77
C TRP A 277 10.60 -9.86 5.64
N LEU A 278 10.09 -11.02 6.03
CA LEU A 278 8.89 -11.10 6.86
C LEU A 278 9.23 -10.86 8.33
N PRO A 279 8.33 -10.26 9.12
CA PRO A 279 8.50 -10.24 10.56
C PRO A 279 8.33 -11.66 11.12
N THR A 280 9.05 -11.99 12.20
CA THR A 280 8.61 -13.05 13.11
C THR A 280 7.20 -12.74 13.60
N ALA A 281 6.34 -13.77 13.66
CA ALA A 281 4.94 -13.62 14.04
C ALA A 281 4.57 -14.60 15.15
N ARG A 282 4.03 -14.09 16.25
CA ARG A 282 3.54 -14.90 17.38
C ARG A 282 2.34 -14.24 18.02
N VAL A 283 1.43 -15.04 18.57
CA VAL A 283 0.35 -14.49 19.41
C VAL A 283 1.00 -13.82 20.63
N ALA A 284 0.66 -12.55 20.87
CA ALA A 284 1.19 -11.83 22.02
C ALA A 284 0.56 -12.37 23.31
N ALA A 285 1.33 -12.33 24.41
CA ALA A 285 0.79 -12.68 25.73
C ALA A 285 -0.16 -11.59 26.26
N GLU A 286 0.04 -10.34 25.84
CA GLU A 286 -0.88 -9.24 26.13
C GLU A 286 -2.12 -9.29 25.24
N ALA A 287 -3.27 -8.94 25.84
CA ALA A 287 -4.51 -8.75 25.12
C ALA A 287 -4.55 -7.35 24.47
N PRO A 288 -5.31 -7.17 23.36
CA PRO A 288 -5.58 -5.85 22.83
C PRO A 288 -6.32 -5.01 23.86
N THR A 289 -5.98 -3.73 23.96
CA THR A 289 -6.72 -2.78 24.79
C THR A 289 -8.10 -2.48 24.18
N GLU A 290 -9.00 -1.90 24.96
CA GLU A 290 -10.29 -1.44 24.42
C GLU A 290 -10.11 -0.41 23.29
N GLU A 291 -9.10 0.45 23.38
CA GLU A 291 -8.77 1.41 22.32
C GLU A 291 -8.30 0.68 21.05
N ASP A 292 -7.45 -0.36 21.19
CA ASP A 292 -6.98 -1.18 20.07
C ASP A 292 -8.17 -1.81 19.32
N LEU A 293 -9.09 -2.44 20.05
CA LEU A 293 -10.28 -3.06 19.47
C LEU A 293 -11.22 -2.00 18.86
N ALA A 294 -11.39 -0.85 19.49
CA ALA A 294 -12.22 0.24 18.96
C ALA A 294 -11.68 0.77 17.62
N VAL A 295 -10.37 1.02 17.52
CA VAL A 295 -9.73 1.43 16.25
C VAL A 295 -9.87 0.33 15.21
N ALA A 296 -9.57 -0.92 15.56
CA ALA A 296 -9.59 -2.04 14.62
C ALA A 296 -11.00 -2.34 14.08
N ARG A 297 -12.04 -2.28 14.91
CA ARG A 297 -13.45 -2.48 14.50
C ARG A 297 -13.93 -1.42 13.50
N VAL A 298 -13.42 -0.20 13.59
CA VAL A 298 -13.77 0.89 12.67
C VAL A 298 -13.07 0.75 11.32
N LEU A 299 -11.95 0.03 11.22
CA LEU A 299 -11.06 0.11 10.07
C LEU A 299 -10.73 -1.21 9.39
N SER A 300 -10.55 -2.30 10.14
CA SER A 300 -10.15 -3.59 9.57
C SER A 300 -11.25 -4.13 8.65
N GLY A 301 -10.87 -4.47 7.42
CA GLY A 301 -11.77 -4.91 6.36
C GLY A 301 -12.69 -3.81 5.81
N LYS A 302 -12.53 -2.54 6.21
CA LYS A 302 -13.36 -1.43 5.72
C LYS A 302 -12.83 -0.82 4.43
N ILE A 303 -13.74 -0.20 3.69
CA ILE A 303 -13.45 0.58 2.49
C ILE A 303 -13.70 2.04 2.82
N ILE A 304 -12.74 2.90 2.49
CA ILE A 304 -12.83 4.34 2.73
C ILE A 304 -12.75 5.07 1.39
N ALA A 305 -13.74 5.91 1.11
CA ALA A 305 -13.66 6.87 0.01
C ALA A 305 -12.66 7.99 0.41
N LEU A 306 -11.47 7.95 -0.18
CA LEU A 306 -10.35 8.85 0.18
C LEU A 306 -10.42 10.22 -0.53
N GLY A 307 -11.37 10.39 -1.45
CA GLY A 307 -11.55 11.57 -2.28
C GLY A 307 -10.94 11.43 -3.67
N ALA A 308 -11.54 12.15 -4.62
CA ALA A 308 -11.08 12.24 -6.01
C ALA A 308 -9.67 12.85 -6.09
N GLY A 309 -8.75 12.23 -6.81
CA GLY A 309 -7.44 12.80 -7.13
C GLY A 309 -6.52 12.98 -5.91
N GLN A 310 -6.76 12.28 -4.79
CA GLN A 310 -5.98 12.42 -3.56
C GLN A 310 -4.52 12.02 -3.76
N LYS A 311 -3.59 12.98 -3.85
CA LYS A 311 -2.17 12.68 -4.10
C LYS A 311 -1.37 12.32 -2.85
N ASN A 312 -1.91 12.57 -1.66
CA ASN A 312 -1.19 12.30 -0.41
C ASN A 312 -1.16 10.80 -0.10
N ILE A 313 0.05 10.24 -0.03
CA ILE A 313 0.26 8.82 0.31
C ILE A 313 0.11 8.54 1.82
N THR A 314 0.19 9.58 2.65
CA THR A 314 0.05 9.48 4.10
C THR A 314 -1.12 10.37 4.53
N ILE A 315 -2.21 9.74 4.97
CA ILE A 315 -3.47 10.42 5.30
C ILE A 315 -3.72 10.27 6.80
N ARG A 316 -3.98 11.39 7.49
CA ARG A 316 -4.36 11.34 8.90
C ARG A 316 -5.85 11.04 8.99
N LEU A 317 -6.22 9.95 9.67
CA LEU A 317 -7.63 9.62 9.92
C LEU A 317 -8.10 10.20 11.26
N ARG A 318 -7.19 10.31 12.24
CA ARG A 318 -7.48 10.87 13.56
C ARG A 318 -6.22 11.40 14.22
N GLN A 319 -6.37 12.40 15.08
CA GLN A 319 -5.31 12.92 15.94
C GLN A 319 -5.84 13.05 17.37
N LYS A 320 -5.14 12.47 18.35
CA LYS A 320 -5.59 12.38 19.75
C LYS A 320 -6.09 13.71 20.35
N ASN A 321 -5.49 14.84 19.95
CA ASN A 321 -5.78 16.17 20.51
C ASN A 321 -6.24 17.20 19.46
N ARG A 322 -6.72 16.76 18.29
CA ARG A 322 -7.11 17.69 17.22
C ARG A 322 -8.26 17.14 16.40
N THR A 323 -9.25 17.98 16.13
CA THR A 323 -10.26 17.71 15.09
C THR A 323 -9.63 17.99 13.74
N LEU A 324 -9.76 17.05 12.80
CA LEU A 324 -9.33 17.27 11.43
C LEU A 324 -10.42 18.04 10.69
N ASN A 325 -10.02 19.03 9.89
CA ASN A 325 -10.90 19.67 8.93
C ASN A 325 -10.81 18.88 7.62
N PHE A 326 -11.96 18.60 7.02
CA PHE A 326 -12.07 17.88 5.75
C PHE A 326 -12.45 18.78 4.57
N ASP A 327 -12.43 20.09 4.80
CA ASP A 327 -12.51 21.16 3.81
C ASP A 327 -11.26 21.27 2.94
#